data_AF-A0A6N7FPZ3-F1
#
_entry.id   AF-A0A6N7FPZ3-F1
#
_cell.length_a   1.000
_cell.length_b   1.000
_cell.length_c   1.000
_cell.angle_alpha   90.00
_cell.angle_beta   90.00
_cell.angle_gamma   90.00
#
_symmetry.space_group_name_H-M   'P 1'
#
loop_
_entity.id
_entity.type
_entity.pdbx_description
1 polymer ?
#
loop_
_entity_poly.entity_id
_entity_poly.type
_entity_poly.pdbx_seq_one_letter_code
_entity_poly.pdbx_strand_id
1 'polypeptide(L)'
;MATCPPPSGLSVTAPGEFPAGRVRRGPAWSGPLTGQSGPGSRRAGRRGDGVCPAIGCAPGLRVVAWTAGRTSVTRRRSWRAVPRRARRAGRRYREAALGRSRRLPAGPPLVALTFDDGPDPLYTPAVLDVLAELEVRATFFCVGYRVVEHPGAVERMVADGHVVGSHTATRRDLPTLALRELTDDVRRGRDVLVGQLGRPAPLFRPPHGDLALRTGAVARGLGLRTWMWTVDPEDWRPGVQAGAIAAGCEQTGPGDVIVLHDGLEQPWAPEALDRSATVEALPAIIRSARAKGLAFAGLPG
;
A
#
# COMPACT_ATOMS: atom_id res chain seq x y z
N MET A 1 3.61 5.15 59.17
CA MET A 1 4.86 5.07 58.41
C MET A 1 5.30 3.61 58.39
N ALA A 2 5.12 2.93 57.27
CA ALA A 2 5.64 1.59 57.02
C ALA A 2 5.94 1.50 55.52
N THR A 3 7.22 1.45 55.19
CA THR A 3 7.76 1.43 53.82
C THR A 3 7.88 -0.02 53.35
N CYS A 4 7.19 -0.36 52.25
CA CYS A 4 7.43 -1.59 51.50
C CYS A 4 8.69 -1.45 50.64
N PRO A 5 9.54 -2.49 50.51
CA PRO A 5 10.67 -2.48 49.57
C PRO A 5 10.19 -2.82 48.14
N PRO A 6 10.91 -2.37 47.09
CA PRO A 6 10.57 -2.74 45.71
C PRO A 6 11.06 -4.15 45.37
N PRO A 7 10.35 -4.89 44.48
CA PRO A 7 10.81 -6.18 44.00
C PRO A 7 11.97 -6.04 43.00
N SER A 8 12.96 -6.89 43.20
CA SER A 8 14.17 -7.02 42.39
C SER A 8 13.91 -7.86 41.14
N GLY A 9 14.45 -7.40 40.00
CA GLY A 9 14.97 -8.28 38.96
C GLY A 9 13.96 -8.90 37.98
N LEU A 10 13.69 -8.19 36.88
CA LEU A 10 13.43 -8.82 35.59
C LEU A 10 14.35 -8.18 34.55
N SER A 11 15.33 -8.96 34.10
CA SER A 11 16.26 -8.63 33.03
C SER A 11 15.49 -8.44 31.72
N VAL A 12 15.48 -7.21 31.20
CA VAL A 12 15.01 -6.90 29.85
C VAL A 12 16.07 -7.38 28.86
N THR A 13 15.77 -8.45 28.13
CA THR A 13 16.53 -8.83 26.93
C THR A 13 16.34 -7.76 25.87
N ALA A 14 17.45 -7.20 25.38
CA ALA A 14 17.48 -6.21 24.31
C ALA A 14 16.74 -6.69 23.04
N PRO A 15 16.03 -5.81 22.32
CA PRO A 15 15.47 -6.14 21.01
C PRO A 15 16.59 -6.35 19.98
N GLY A 16 16.49 -7.45 19.24
CA GLY A 16 17.48 -7.88 18.27
C GLY A 16 17.76 -6.86 17.17
N GLU A 17 19.04 -6.73 16.85
CA GLU A 17 19.60 -5.85 15.82
C GLU A 17 19.00 -6.14 14.44
N PHE A 18 18.66 -5.08 13.71
CA PHE A 18 18.40 -5.12 12.27
C PHE A 18 19.73 -5.32 11.52
N PRO A 19 19.85 -6.26 10.57
CA PRO A 19 21.10 -6.42 9.81
C PRO A 19 21.30 -5.25 8.84
N ALA A 20 22.31 -4.42 9.10
CA ALA A 20 22.78 -3.39 8.20
C ALA A 20 23.36 -4.02 6.91
N GLY A 21 22.64 -3.88 5.80
CA GLY A 21 23.09 -4.28 4.48
C GLY A 21 24.22 -3.36 3.99
N ARG A 22 25.40 -3.94 3.73
CA ARG A 22 26.55 -3.27 3.09
C ARG A 22 26.15 -2.73 1.71
N VAL A 23 26.11 -1.41 1.56
CA VAL A 23 26.06 -0.73 0.25
C VAL A 23 27.44 -0.87 -0.40
N ARG A 24 27.56 -1.73 -1.41
CA ARG A 24 28.73 -1.75 -2.31
C ARG A 24 28.59 -0.58 -3.28
N ARG A 25 29.51 0.39 -3.19
CA ARG A 25 29.69 1.45 -4.20
C ARG A 25 30.23 0.82 -5.49
N GLY A 26 29.46 0.90 -6.59
CA GLY A 26 29.95 0.61 -7.94
C GLY A 26 30.71 1.81 -8.52
N PRO A 27 31.64 1.59 -9.47
CA PRO A 27 32.52 2.65 -9.95
C PRO A 27 31.80 3.61 -10.91
N ALA A 28 32.19 4.89 -10.82
CA ALA A 28 31.80 5.97 -11.71
C ALA A 28 32.28 5.70 -13.14
N TRP A 29 31.42 5.98 -14.12
CA TRP A 29 31.75 5.90 -15.55
C TRP A 29 31.87 7.31 -16.12
N SER A 30 33.00 7.59 -16.76
CA SER A 30 33.33 8.86 -17.40
C SER A 30 33.99 8.57 -18.75
N GLY A 31 33.37 9.00 -19.86
CA GLY A 31 34.00 9.00 -21.20
C GLY A 31 32.99 9.10 -22.37
N PRO A 32 33.37 9.68 -23.53
CA PRO A 32 32.55 10.69 -24.21
C PRO A 32 31.91 10.30 -25.56
N LEU A 33 31.03 11.21 -26.02
CA LEU A 33 30.32 11.25 -27.30
C LEU A 33 31.23 11.45 -28.52
N THR A 34 30.89 10.80 -29.63
CA THR A 34 30.93 11.22 -31.06
C THR A 34 30.56 9.96 -31.90
N GLY A 35 29.85 9.94 -33.04
CA GLY A 35 29.14 10.88 -33.91
C GLY A 35 28.61 10.06 -35.12
N GLN A 36 27.47 10.49 -35.70
CA GLN A 36 27.00 10.42 -37.12
C GLN A 36 27.23 9.11 -37.95
N SER A 37 26.33 8.54 -38.76
CA SER A 37 25.39 9.10 -39.76
C SER A 37 24.64 7.97 -40.51
N GLY A 38 23.35 8.20 -40.86
CA GLY A 38 22.77 7.95 -42.19
C GLY A 38 22.22 6.55 -42.60
N PRO A 39 21.19 6.47 -43.48
CA PRO A 39 20.26 5.32 -43.58
C PRO A 39 20.34 4.51 -44.90
N GLY A 40 19.82 3.28 -44.91
CA GLY A 40 19.78 2.44 -46.11
C GLY A 40 18.81 1.26 -46.07
N SER A 41 17.79 1.33 -46.90
CA SER A 41 16.83 0.28 -47.26
C SER A 41 17.46 -0.93 -47.98
N ARG A 42 16.89 -2.15 -47.84
CA ARG A 42 16.30 -2.99 -48.92
C ARG A 42 16.16 -4.48 -48.56
N ARG A 43 15.14 -5.07 -49.19
CA ARG A 43 14.70 -6.48 -49.26
C ARG A 43 15.80 -7.50 -49.63
N ALA A 44 15.63 -8.72 -49.12
CA ALA A 44 15.88 -10.01 -49.80
C ALA A 44 15.18 -11.10 -48.95
N GLY A 45 14.66 -12.22 -49.44
CA GLY A 45 14.83 -12.92 -50.71
C GLY A 45 14.75 -14.43 -50.39
N ARG A 46 13.84 -15.13 -51.07
CA ARG A 46 13.61 -16.59 -51.01
C ARG A 46 14.90 -17.42 -51.22
N ARG A 47 14.98 -18.58 -50.56
CA ARG A 47 15.56 -19.86 -51.02
C ARG A 47 14.93 -20.97 -50.17
N GLY A 48 14.66 -22.19 -50.60
CA GLY A 48 15.02 -22.91 -51.82
C GLY A 48 14.88 -24.40 -51.46
N ASP A 49 14.29 -25.16 -52.38
CA ASP A 49 13.92 -26.56 -52.26
C ASP A 49 15.10 -27.49 -52.01
N GLY A 50 14.86 -28.55 -51.23
CA GLY A 50 15.80 -29.65 -51.00
C GLY A 50 15.05 -30.97 -50.90
N VAL A 51 14.97 -31.69 -52.02
CA VAL A 51 14.52 -33.07 -52.12
C VAL A 51 15.72 -34.00 -51.98
N CYS A 52 15.57 -35.10 -51.25
CA CYS A 52 16.41 -36.32 -51.33
C CYS A 52 15.69 -37.49 -50.60
N PRO A 53 16.02 -38.76 -50.89
CA PRO A 53 15.14 -39.65 -51.65
C PRO A 53 14.61 -40.87 -50.87
N ALA A 54 13.72 -41.59 -51.56
CA ALA A 54 13.03 -42.79 -51.12
C ALA A 54 13.95 -44.03 -50.96
N ILE A 55 13.62 -44.84 -49.95
CA ILE A 55 14.01 -46.26 -49.85
C ILE A 55 12.71 -47.05 -49.78
N GLY A 56 12.51 -47.95 -50.74
CA GLY A 56 11.36 -48.85 -50.80
C GLY A 56 11.60 -50.15 -50.01
N CYS A 57 10.53 -50.68 -49.43
CA CYS A 57 10.41 -52.07 -49.02
C CYS A 57 8.98 -52.58 -49.32
N ALA A 58 8.93 -53.56 -50.23
CA ALA A 58 8.03 -54.70 -50.46
C ALA A 58 6.48 -54.60 -50.32
N PRO A 59 5.74 -55.31 -51.20
CA PRO A 59 4.28 -55.23 -51.30
C PRO A 59 3.58 -56.30 -50.45
N GLY A 60 2.44 -55.94 -49.86
CA GLY A 60 1.55 -56.91 -49.27
C GLY A 60 0.80 -56.36 -48.08
N LEU A 61 -0.20 -55.51 -48.31
CA LEU A 61 -1.40 -55.49 -47.47
C LEU A 61 -2.51 -54.77 -48.23
N ARG A 62 -3.68 -55.42 -48.30
CA ARG A 62 -4.90 -54.86 -48.88
C ARG A 62 -5.32 -53.62 -48.10
N VAL A 63 -5.48 -52.50 -48.80
CA VAL A 63 -6.16 -51.31 -48.27
C VAL A 63 -7.64 -51.65 -48.14
N VAL A 64 -8.10 -51.97 -46.93
CA VAL A 64 -9.51 -51.82 -46.56
C VAL A 64 -9.67 -50.38 -46.12
N ALA A 65 -10.33 -49.57 -46.96
CA ALA A 65 -10.71 -48.21 -46.62
C ALA A 65 -11.71 -48.25 -45.44
N TRP A 66 -11.21 -48.11 -44.22
CA TRP A 66 -12.04 -47.74 -43.09
C TRP A 66 -12.25 -46.23 -43.15
N THR A 67 -13.46 -45.81 -43.53
CA THR A 67 -13.96 -44.48 -43.22
C THR A 67 -14.08 -44.37 -41.70
N ALA A 68 -13.00 -43.98 -41.04
CA ALA A 68 -13.05 -43.52 -39.67
C ALA A 68 -13.90 -42.25 -39.65
N GLY A 69 -15.19 -42.41 -39.37
CA GLY A 69 -16.08 -41.33 -38.99
C GLY A 69 -15.43 -40.62 -37.81
N ARG A 70 -14.78 -39.48 -38.08
CA ARG A 70 -14.35 -38.54 -37.06
C ARG A 70 -15.62 -37.94 -36.45
N THR A 71 -16.15 -38.60 -35.43
CA THR A 71 -16.97 -37.90 -34.44
C THR A 71 -16.04 -36.98 -33.68
N SER A 72 -15.85 -35.78 -34.21
CA SER A 72 -15.33 -34.68 -33.43
C SER A 72 -16.36 -34.39 -32.35
N VAL A 73 -16.17 -34.95 -31.16
CA VAL A 73 -16.81 -34.44 -29.95
C VAL A 73 -16.22 -33.06 -29.73
N THR A 74 -16.77 -32.07 -30.43
CA THR A 74 -16.56 -30.67 -30.10
C THR A 74 -17.29 -30.43 -28.80
N ARG A 75 -16.63 -30.73 -27.69
CA ARG A 75 -17.08 -30.30 -26.37
C ARG A 75 -16.90 -28.79 -26.33
N ARG A 76 -17.82 -28.05 -26.95
CA ARG A 76 -18.01 -26.62 -26.69
C ARG A 76 -18.35 -26.51 -25.22
N ARG A 77 -17.33 -26.30 -24.37
CA ARG A 77 -17.51 -25.71 -23.05
C ARG A 77 -18.04 -24.30 -23.32
N SER A 78 -19.36 -24.18 -23.44
CA SER A 78 -20.00 -22.88 -23.35
C SER A 78 -19.74 -22.41 -21.92
N TRP A 79 -18.80 -21.47 -21.78
CA TRP A 79 -18.67 -20.70 -20.56
C TRP A 79 -19.97 -19.91 -20.42
N ARG A 80 -20.98 -20.49 -19.78
CA ARG A 80 -22.20 -19.76 -19.44
C ARG A 80 -21.76 -18.56 -18.62
N ALA A 81 -22.07 -17.36 -19.10
CA ALA A 81 -21.73 -16.13 -18.40
C ALA A 81 -22.26 -16.23 -16.97
N VAL A 82 -21.38 -16.04 -15.98
CA VAL A 82 -21.78 -16.06 -14.56
C VAL A 82 -22.96 -15.10 -14.37
N PRO A 83 -24.12 -15.57 -13.87
CA PRO A 83 -25.31 -14.76 -13.74
C PRO A 83 -25.04 -13.47 -12.95
N ARG A 84 -25.66 -12.34 -13.33
CA ARG A 84 -25.44 -11.04 -12.67
C ARG A 84 -25.67 -11.09 -11.15
N ARG A 85 -26.60 -11.93 -10.69
CA ARG A 85 -26.86 -12.18 -9.26
C ARG A 85 -25.69 -12.87 -8.55
N ALA A 86 -25.10 -13.91 -9.15
CA ALA A 86 -23.92 -14.60 -8.63
C ALA A 86 -22.68 -13.69 -8.63
N ARG A 87 -22.52 -12.82 -9.65
CA ARG A 87 -21.46 -11.79 -9.67
C ARG A 87 -21.62 -10.78 -8.52
N ARG A 88 -22.86 -10.31 -8.26
CA ARG A 88 -23.16 -9.40 -7.14
C ARG A 88 -22.93 -10.05 -5.78
N ALA A 89 -23.34 -11.31 -5.60
CA ALA A 89 -23.10 -12.07 -4.38
C ALA A 89 -21.59 -12.29 -4.14
N GLY A 90 -20.84 -12.68 -5.17
CA GLY A 90 -19.37 -12.83 -5.09
C GLY A 90 -18.64 -11.52 -4.79
N ARG A 91 -19.12 -10.38 -5.31
CA ARG A 91 -18.59 -9.05 -4.96
C ARG A 91 -18.85 -8.72 -3.50
N ARG A 92 -20.07 -8.92 -3.00
CA ARG A 92 -20.41 -8.69 -1.58
C ARG A 92 -19.60 -9.58 -0.64
N TYR A 93 -19.43 -10.86 -0.98
CA TYR A 93 -18.60 -11.78 -0.23
C TYR A 93 -17.14 -11.33 -0.21
N ARG A 94 -16.57 -10.91 -1.35
CA ARG A 94 -15.22 -10.36 -1.41
C ARG A 94 -15.07 -9.08 -0.58
N GLU A 95 -16.00 -8.13 -0.67
CA GLU A 95 -15.95 -6.90 0.13
C GLU A 95 -16.02 -7.21 1.63
N ALA A 96 -16.94 -8.09 2.06
CA ALA A 96 -17.04 -8.56 3.43
C ALA A 96 -15.76 -9.32 3.87
N ALA A 97 -15.22 -10.17 3.00
CA ALA A 97 -14.00 -10.94 3.23
C ALA A 97 -12.73 -10.07 3.25
N LEU A 98 -12.75 -8.87 2.66
CA LEU A 98 -11.68 -7.88 2.81
C LEU A 98 -11.86 -7.05 4.09
N GLY A 99 -13.09 -6.86 4.58
CA GLY A 99 -13.37 -6.24 5.88
C GLY A 99 -12.82 -4.81 6.00
N ARG A 100 -12.88 -4.05 4.90
CA ARG A 100 -12.33 -2.71 4.81
C ARG A 100 -13.39 -1.63 4.99
N SER A 101 -12.99 -0.55 5.64
CA SER A 101 -13.72 0.72 5.65
C SER A 101 -13.03 1.71 4.72
N ARG A 102 -13.82 2.49 3.98
CA ARG A 102 -13.30 3.56 3.10
C ARG A 102 -13.90 4.93 3.41
N ARG A 103 -15.10 4.93 3.99
CA ARG A 103 -15.84 6.12 4.39
C ARG A 103 -16.13 6.05 5.87
N LEU A 104 -16.21 7.20 6.52
CA LEU A 104 -16.78 7.28 7.87
C LEU A 104 -18.24 6.80 7.84
N PRO A 105 -18.75 6.26 8.95
CA PRO A 105 -20.16 5.92 9.08
C PRO A 105 -21.06 7.12 8.79
N ALA A 106 -22.28 6.86 8.29
CA ALA A 106 -23.28 7.90 8.09
C ALA A 106 -23.58 8.60 9.42
N GLY A 107 -23.73 9.92 9.40
CA GLY A 107 -23.87 10.73 10.60
C GLY A 107 -23.66 12.22 10.31
N PRO A 108 -23.17 12.99 11.30
CA PRO A 108 -22.79 14.39 11.11
C PRO A 108 -21.85 14.56 9.91
N PRO A 109 -21.80 15.77 9.29
CA PRO A 109 -20.96 16.03 8.13
C PRO A 109 -19.47 16.05 8.52
N LEU A 110 -18.88 14.86 8.64
CA LEU A 110 -17.49 14.65 9.05
C LEU A 110 -16.59 14.29 7.87
N VAL A 111 -15.32 14.66 7.94
CA VAL A 111 -14.23 14.19 7.08
C VAL A 111 -13.05 13.76 7.95
N ALA A 112 -12.31 12.75 7.52
CA ALA A 112 -11.08 12.32 8.17
C ALA A 112 -9.85 12.71 7.34
N LEU A 113 -8.93 13.46 7.95
CA LEU A 113 -7.54 13.54 7.47
C LEU A 113 -6.78 12.34 8.00
N THR A 114 -6.04 11.68 7.12
CA THR A 114 -5.21 10.54 7.47
C THR A 114 -3.82 10.68 6.89
N PHE A 115 -2.80 10.36 7.67
CA PHE A 115 -1.40 10.46 7.29
C PHE A 115 -0.75 9.08 7.37
N ASP A 116 -0.09 8.68 6.30
CA ASP A 116 0.67 7.43 6.23
C ASP A 116 2.18 7.73 6.29
N ASP A 117 2.94 6.70 6.67
CA ASP A 117 4.41 6.59 6.57
C ASP A 117 5.24 7.25 7.65
N GLY A 118 4.61 8.04 8.52
CA GLY A 118 5.26 8.54 9.71
C GLY A 118 5.54 7.46 10.77
N PRO A 119 6.12 7.87 11.92
CA PRO A 119 6.57 9.23 12.19
C PRO A 119 7.87 9.58 11.45
N ASP A 120 7.97 10.80 10.97
CA ASP A 120 9.16 11.40 10.40
C ASP A 120 9.66 12.51 11.32
N PRO A 121 10.98 12.66 11.54
CA PRO A 121 11.49 13.65 12.49
C PRO A 121 11.30 15.10 12.03
N LEU A 122 11.10 15.35 10.73
CA LEU A 122 10.91 16.69 10.18
C LEU A 122 9.44 16.99 9.90
N TYR A 123 8.78 16.12 9.14
CA TYR A 123 7.46 16.43 8.59
C TYR A 123 6.31 16.10 9.54
N THR A 124 6.40 15.03 10.33
CA THR A 124 5.36 14.72 11.32
C THR A 124 5.18 15.86 12.34
N PRO A 125 6.24 16.44 12.95
CA PRO A 125 6.06 17.61 13.81
C PRO A 125 5.42 18.80 13.10
N ALA A 126 5.81 19.11 11.87
CA ALA A 126 5.25 20.22 11.10
C ALA A 126 3.77 20.02 10.77
N VAL A 127 3.36 18.78 10.43
CA VAL A 127 1.95 18.42 10.28
C VAL A 127 1.19 18.62 11.58
N LEU A 128 1.73 18.13 12.71
CA LEU A 128 1.10 18.26 14.03
C LEU A 128 0.97 19.74 14.44
N ASP A 129 1.94 20.59 14.13
CA ASP A 129 1.89 22.03 14.39
C ASP A 129 0.72 22.70 13.65
N VAL A 130 0.58 22.42 12.35
CA VAL A 130 -0.53 22.96 11.53
C VAL A 130 -1.89 22.44 12.02
N LEU A 131 -1.98 21.15 12.37
CA LEU A 131 -3.21 20.56 12.91
C LEU A 131 -3.60 21.18 14.25
N ALA A 132 -2.63 21.44 15.13
CA ALA A 132 -2.85 22.10 16.40
C ALA A 132 -3.30 23.55 16.23
N GLU A 133 -2.60 24.32 15.38
CA GLU A 133 -2.96 25.72 15.06
C GLU A 133 -4.40 25.83 14.52
N LEU A 134 -4.81 24.87 13.70
CA LEU A 134 -6.13 24.86 13.09
C LEU A 134 -7.18 24.09 13.91
N GLU A 135 -6.83 23.56 15.08
CA GLU A 135 -7.70 22.77 15.96
C GLU A 135 -8.36 21.58 15.24
N VAL A 136 -7.58 20.81 14.48
CA VAL A 136 -8.03 19.66 13.70
C VAL A 136 -7.45 18.37 14.26
N ARG A 137 -8.30 17.36 14.46
CA ARG A 137 -7.87 16.01 14.80
C ARG A 137 -7.77 15.14 13.55
N ALA A 138 -6.69 14.36 13.45
CA ALA A 138 -6.43 13.45 12.34
C ALA A 138 -6.18 12.01 12.80
N THR A 139 -5.90 11.12 11.85
CA THR A 139 -5.42 9.75 12.11
C THR A 139 -4.07 9.52 11.47
N PHE A 140 -3.11 8.95 12.21
CA PHE A 140 -1.77 8.64 11.71
C PHE A 140 -1.60 7.12 11.63
N PHE A 141 -1.29 6.60 10.44
CA PHE A 141 -0.91 5.20 10.24
C PHE A 141 0.62 5.10 10.26
N CYS A 142 1.14 4.72 11.41
CA CYS A 142 2.58 4.72 11.67
C CYS A 142 3.25 3.40 11.30
N VAL A 143 4.47 3.50 10.78
CA VAL A 143 5.33 2.34 10.47
C VAL A 143 6.12 1.93 11.72
N GLY A 144 6.11 0.64 12.04
CA GLY A 144 6.65 0.13 13.31
C GLY A 144 8.11 0.52 13.59
N TYR A 145 9.02 0.41 12.61
CA TYR A 145 10.42 0.81 12.85
C TYR A 145 10.56 2.31 13.17
N ARG A 146 9.75 3.17 12.54
CA ARG A 146 9.74 4.62 12.80
C ARG A 146 9.15 4.97 14.16
N VAL A 147 8.17 4.20 14.63
CA VAL A 147 7.64 4.35 15.99
C VAL A 147 8.75 4.10 17.02
N VAL A 148 9.62 3.11 16.79
CA VAL A 148 10.76 2.82 17.67
C VAL A 148 11.81 3.93 17.61
N GLU A 149 12.07 4.49 16.42
CA GLU A 149 13.04 5.58 16.24
C GLU A 149 12.54 6.92 16.79
N HIS A 150 11.23 7.17 16.73
CA HIS A 150 10.60 8.46 17.05
C HIS A 150 9.38 8.31 17.99
N PRO A 151 9.55 7.71 19.19
CA PRO A 151 8.44 7.45 20.12
C PRO A 151 7.74 8.74 20.58
N GLY A 152 8.50 9.83 20.76
CA GLY A 152 7.97 11.13 21.18
C GLY A 152 6.97 11.75 20.20
N ALA A 153 7.07 11.44 18.90
CA ALA A 153 6.07 11.88 17.92
C ALA A 153 4.72 11.18 18.14
N VAL A 154 4.73 9.88 18.47
CA VAL A 154 3.51 9.12 18.79
C VAL A 154 2.89 9.59 20.09
N GLU A 155 3.72 9.90 21.11
CA GLU A 155 3.26 10.50 22.37
C GLU A 155 2.55 11.83 22.12
N ARG A 156 3.14 12.70 21.29
CA ARG A 156 2.55 13.96 20.88
C ARG A 156 1.22 13.75 20.15
N MET A 157 1.15 12.83 19.17
CA MET A 157 -0.10 12.53 18.47
C MET A 157 -1.24 12.19 19.44
N VAL A 158 -0.95 11.38 20.47
CA VAL A 158 -1.95 11.01 21.47
C VAL A 158 -2.32 12.19 22.36
N ALA A 159 -1.34 12.98 22.80
CA ALA A 159 -1.56 14.16 23.63
C ALA A 159 -2.44 15.21 22.92
N ASP A 160 -2.24 15.39 21.61
CA ASP A 160 -3.01 16.31 20.76
C ASP A 160 -4.39 15.73 20.35
N GLY A 161 -4.72 14.52 20.83
CA GLY A 161 -6.02 13.89 20.65
C GLY A 161 -6.23 13.24 19.28
N HIS A 162 -5.15 12.95 18.55
CA HIS A 162 -5.19 12.21 17.30
C HIS A 162 -5.36 10.70 17.52
N VAL A 163 -5.79 10.01 16.47
CA VAL A 163 -5.89 8.55 16.46
C VAL A 163 -4.62 7.99 15.82
N VAL A 164 -4.09 6.89 16.35
CA VAL A 164 -2.90 6.22 15.81
C VAL A 164 -3.26 4.79 15.41
N GLY A 165 -2.87 4.41 14.20
CA GLY A 165 -3.06 3.09 13.60
C GLY A 165 -1.77 2.52 13.05
N SER A 166 -1.77 1.21 12.75
CA SER A 166 -0.61 0.50 12.21
C SER A 166 -0.53 0.60 10.69
N HIS A 167 0.67 0.89 10.19
CA HIS A 167 1.03 0.80 8.77
C HIS A 167 2.09 -0.27 8.51
N THR A 168 1.97 -1.41 9.22
CA THR A 168 2.93 -2.54 9.27
C THR A 168 4.22 -2.22 10.04
N ALA A 169 5.06 -3.22 10.28
CA ALA A 169 6.34 -3.01 10.94
C ALA A 169 7.39 -2.37 10.00
N THR A 170 7.42 -2.79 8.74
CA THR A 170 8.53 -2.46 7.82
C THR A 170 8.14 -1.66 6.58
N ARG A 171 6.84 -1.51 6.30
CA ARG A 171 6.32 -0.89 5.06
C ARG A 171 6.87 -1.58 3.79
N ARG A 172 7.01 -2.90 3.83
CA ARG A 172 7.38 -3.69 2.64
C ARG A 172 6.20 -3.83 1.69
N ASP A 173 6.51 -4.06 0.42
CA ASP A 173 5.51 -4.37 -0.60
C ASP A 173 4.80 -5.69 -0.27
N LEU A 174 3.60 -5.58 0.29
CA LEU A 174 2.90 -6.71 0.92
C LEU A 174 2.69 -7.90 -0.01
N PRO A 175 2.36 -7.76 -1.32
CA PRO A 175 2.24 -8.87 -2.27
C PRO A 175 3.51 -9.73 -2.41
N THR A 176 4.69 -9.18 -2.17
CA THR A 176 5.98 -9.90 -2.33
C THR A 176 6.28 -10.87 -1.18
N LEU A 177 5.65 -10.68 -0.02
CA LEU A 177 5.95 -11.46 1.18
C LEU A 177 5.34 -12.87 1.13
N ALA A 178 5.98 -13.85 1.78
CA ALA A 178 5.29 -15.10 2.11
C ALA A 178 4.19 -14.84 3.16
N LEU A 179 3.19 -15.70 3.26
CA LEU A 179 2.07 -15.51 4.19
C LEU A 179 2.53 -15.36 5.66
N ARG A 180 3.55 -16.13 6.06
CA ARG A 180 4.15 -16.04 7.39
C ARG A 180 4.78 -14.67 7.63
N GLU A 181 5.57 -14.19 6.67
CA GLU A 181 6.25 -12.89 6.75
C GLU A 181 5.24 -11.75 6.78
N LEU A 182 4.20 -11.79 5.93
CA LEU A 182 3.08 -10.86 5.98
C LEU A 182 2.41 -10.85 7.36
N THR A 183 2.15 -12.03 7.92
CA THR A 183 1.52 -12.15 9.25
C THR A 183 2.39 -11.55 10.34
N ASP A 184 3.69 -11.87 10.32
CA ASP A 184 4.65 -11.35 11.29
C ASP A 184 4.85 -9.84 11.16
N ASP A 185 4.89 -9.30 9.94
CA ASP A 185 5.07 -7.87 9.68
C ASP A 185 3.87 -7.04 10.15
N VAL A 186 2.64 -7.48 9.84
CA VAL A 186 1.41 -6.82 10.33
C VAL A 186 1.28 -6.93 11.84
N ARG A 187 1.56 -8.12 12.41
CA ARG A 187 1.53 -8.37 13.86
C ARG A 187 2.51 -7.47 14.60
N ARG A 188 3.77 -7.45 14.18
CA ARG A 188 4.82 -6.65 14.82
C ARG A 188 4.51 -5.16 14.76
N GLY A 189 3.98 -4.65 13.64
CA GLY A 189 3.60 -3.24 13.53
C GLY A 189 2.54 -2.85 14.55
N ARG A 190 1.52 -3.70 14.73
CA ARG A 190 0.48 -3.52 15.75
C ARG A 190 1.04 -3.67 17.17
N ASP A 191 1.91 -4.65 17.41
CA ASP A 191 2.48 -4.90 18.75
C ASP A 191 3.38 -3.73 19.21
N VAL A 192 4.20 -3.16 18.31
CA VAL A 192 5.03 -1.97 18.59
C VAL A 192 4.15 -0.79 19.00
N LEU A 193 3.07 -0.52 18.27
CA LEU A 193 2.15 0.56 18.61
C LEU A 193 1.43 0.32 19.93
N VAL A 194 0.97 -0.92 20.20
CA VAL A 194 0.35 -1.24 21.50
C VAL A 194 1.34 -1.01 22.65
N GLY A 195 2.61 -1.38 22.46
CA GLY A 195 3.67 -1.10 23.42
C GLY A 195 3.87 0.40 23.67
N GLN A 196 3.95 1.20 22.60
CA GLN A 196 4.16 2.65 22.70
C GLN A 196 2.94 3.39 23.28
N LEU A 197 1.72 2.95 22.96
CA LEU A 197 0.49 3.61 23.38
C LEU A 197 0.00 3.16 24.76
N GLY A 198 0.46 2.00 25.25
CA GLY A 198 -0.07 1.37 26.48
C GLY A 198 -1.55 0.95 26.38
N ARG A 199 -2.13 0.92 25.17
CA ARG A 199 -3.53 0.58 24.91
C ARG A 199 -3.69 -0.09 23.53
N PRO A 200 -4.82 -0.78 23.26
CA PRO A 200 -5.07 -1.39 21.96
C PRO A 200 -5.02 -0.39 20.81
N ALA A 201 -4.36 -0.78 19.70
CA ALA A 201 -4.31 -0.05 18.44
C ALA A 201 -5.02 -0.86 17.34
N PRO A 202 -6.35 -0.79 17.23
CA PRO A 202 -7.12 -1.66 16.36
C PRO A 202 -7.06 -1.25 14.88
N LEU A 203 -6.57 -0.06 14.55
CA LEU A 203 -6.59 0.44 13.19
C LEU A 203 -5.38 -0.06 12.39
N PHE A 204 -5.63 -0.41 11.13
CA PHE A 204 -4.61 -0.86 10.20
C PHE A 204 -4.86 -0.29 8.81
N ARG A 205 -3.79 0.08 8.11
CA ARG A 205 -3.83 0.38 6.68
C ARG A 205 -2.68 -0.35 6.00
N PRO A 206 -2.91 -1.12 4.93
CA PRO A 206 -1.83 -1.76 4.20
C PRO A 206 -1.05 -0.72 3.37
N PRO A 207 0.30 -0.80 3.32
CA PRO A 207 1.13 -0.04 2.39
C PRO A 207 0.62 -0.12 0.95
N HIS A 208 0.71 0.99 0.22
CA HIS A 208 0.23 1.21 -1.15
C HIS A 208 -1.27 0.87 -1.38
N GLY A 209 -2.03 0.61 -0.31
CA GLY A 209 -3.40 0.11 -0.42
C GLY A 209 -3.52 -1.36 -0.85
N ASP A 210 -2.45 -2.14 -0.71
CA ASP A 210 -2.35 -3.54 -1.18
C ASP A 210 -3.16 -4.54 -0.37
N LEU A 211 -4.48 -4.44 -0.52
CA LEU A 211 -5.44 -5.26 0.20
C LEU A 211 -5.88 -6.48 -0.60
N ALA A 212 -4.98 -7.45 -0.75
CA ALA A 212 -5.33 -8.79 -1.20
C ALA A 212 -6.16 -9.55 -0.14
N LEU A 213 -6.85 -10.62 -0.55
CA LEU A 213 -7.63 -11.47 0.38
C LEU A 213 -6.79 -12.00 1.55
N ARG A 214 -5.51 -12.33 1.31
CA ARG A 214 -4.58 -12.78 2.34
C ARG A 214 -4.28 -11.68 3.36
N THR A 215 -4.06 -10.45 2.91
CA THR A 215 -3.80 -9.29 3.76
C THR A 215 -5.02 -8.97 4.61
N GLY A 216 -6.21 -8.96 3.99
CA GLY A 216 -7.47 -8.75 4.72
C GLY A 216 -7.77 -9.86 5.73
N ALA A 217 -7.46 -11.12 5.41
CA ALA A 217 -7.61 -12.25 6.33
C ALA A 217 -6.64 -12.18 7.52
N VAL A 218 -5.37 -11.83 7.27
CA VAL A 218 -4.37 -11.60 8.32
C VAL A 218 -4.80 -10.47 9.25
N ALA A 219 -5.15 -9.31 8.69
CA ALA A 219 -5.60 -8.15 9.48
C ALA A 219 -6.80 -8.53 10.37
N ARG A 220 -7.83 -9.17 9.80
CA ARG A 220 -8.99 -9.62 10.57
C ARG A 220 -8.64 -10.65 11.63
N GLY A 221 -7.80 -11.63 11.31
CA GLY A 221 -7.35 -12.66 12.26
C GLY A 221 -6.57 -12.08 13.44
N LEU A 222 -5.95 -10.91 13.23
CA LEU A 222 -5.25 -10.14 14.26
C LEU A 222 -6.17 -9.14 14.99
N GLY A 223 -7.47 -9.11 14.70
CA GLY A 223 -8.43 -8.18 15.31
C GLY A 223 -8.31 -6.74 14.80
N LEU A 224 -7.64 -6.52 13.66
CA LEU A 224 -7.44 -5.20 13.08
C LEU A 224 -8.61 -4.79 12.17
N ARG A 225 -8.97 -3.52 12.23
CA ARG A 225 -9.89 -2.85 11.31
C ARG A 225 -9.11 -2.15 10.21
N THR A 226 -9.28 -2.66 9.00
CA THR A 226 -8.60 -2.14 7.81
C THR A 226 -9.29 -0.88 7.30
N TRP A 227 -8.55 0.23 7.22
CA TRP A 227 -9.00 1.49 6.66
C TRP A 227 -8.26 1.82 5.36
N MET A 228 -9.03 2.21 4.35
CA MET A 228 -8.55 2.80 3.10
C MET A 228 -8.99 4.27 3.05
N TRP A 229 -8.97 4.85 1.85
CA TRP A 229 -9.38 6.22 1.59
C TRP A 229 -10.43 6.30 0.46
N THR A 230 -11.00 7.49 0.31
CA THR A 230 -11.84 7.88 -0.84
C THR A 230 -11.25 9.02 -1.66
N VAL A 231 -10.37 9.83 -1.05
CA VAL A 231 -9.71 10.96 -1.69
C VAL A 231 -8.20 10.74 -1.60
N ASP A 232 -7.54 10.81 -2.74
CA ASP A 232 -6.09 10.67 -2.90
C ASP A 232 -5.60 11.82 -3.77
N PRO A 233 -4.98 12.86 -3.19
CA PRO A 233 -4.43 13.98 -3.93
C PRO A 233 -3.04 13.67 -4.52
N GLU A 234 -2.52 12.45 -4.31
CA GLU A 234 -1.21 12.01 -4.80
C GLU A 234 -0.05 12.90 -4.30
N ASP A 235 -0.14 13.36 -3.04
CA ASP A 235 0.84 14.24 -2.39
C ASP A 235 2.24 13.62 -2.27
N TRP A 236 2.33 12.29 -2.39
CA TRP A 236 3.56 11.54 -2.40
C TRP A 236 4.39 11.71 -3.68
N ARG A 237 3.79 12.20 -4.78
CA ARG A 237 4.48 12.31 -6.08
C ARG A 237 5.60 13.36 -6.07
N PRO A 238 6.79 13.04 -6.60
CA PRO A 238 7.88 14.00 -6.72
C PRO A 238 7.47 15.30 -7.43
N GLY A 239 7.80 16.44 -6.82
CA GLY A 239 7.57 17.76 -7.41
C GLY A 239 6.12 18.24 -7.41
N VAL A 240 5.19 17.51 -6.79
CA VAL A 240 3.81 17.98 -6.63
C VAL A 240 3.77 19.27 -5.81
N GLN A 241 2.93 20.22 -6.22
CA GLN A 241 2.83 21.53 -5.58
C GLN A 241 1.66 21.55 -4.60
N ALA A 242 1.78 22.35 -3.52
CA ALA A 242 0.75 22.48 -2.50
C ALA A 242 -0.64 22.81 -3.06
N GLY A 243 -0.70 23.71 -4.06
CA GLY A 243 -1.94 24.05 -4.76
C GLY A 243 -2.59 22.87 -5.48
N ALA A 244 -1.81 21.97 -6.06
CA ALA A 244 -2.33 20.76 -6.72
C ALA A 244 -2.87 19.75 -5.70
N ILE A 245 -2.20 19.59 -4.56
CA ILE A 245 -2.67 18.74 -3.46
C ILE A 245 -4.01 19.26 -2.93
N ALA A 246 -4.11 20.58 -2.69
CA ALA A 246 -5.33 21.22 -2.23
C ALA A 246 -6.47 21.07 -3.25
N ALA A 247 -6.18 21.27 -4.54
CA ALA A 247 -7.14 21.06 -5.63
C ALA A 247 -7.66 19.62 -5.69
N GLY A 248 -6.78 18.62 -5.48
CA GLY A 248 -7.17 17.21 -5.38
C GLY A 248 -8.16 16.91 -4.26
N CYS A 249 -8.21 17.75 -3.23
CA CYS A 249 -9.13 17.64 -2.10
C CYS A 249 -10.42 18.49 -2.26
N GLU A 250 -10.55 19.30 -3.32
CA GLU A 250 -11.65 20.25 -3.49
C GLU A 250 -13.03 19.61 -3.64
N GLN A 251 -13.12 18.32 -3.96
CA GLN A 251 -14.41 17.62 -4.07
C GLN A 251 -14.78 16.81 -2.82
N THR A 252 -13.98 16.93 -1.76
CA THR A 252 -14.25 16.28 -0.47
C THR A 252 -15.64 16.64 0.06
N GLY A 253 -16.39 15.63 0.49
CA GLY A 253 -17.71 15.72 1.10
C GLY A 253 -17.87 14.86 2.36
N PRO A 254 -19.10 14.78 2.91
CA PRO A 254 -19.37 14.02 4.12
C PRO A 254 -18.97 12.55 4.02
N GLY A 255 -18.26 12.10 5.04
CA GLY A 255 -17.76 10.75 5.21
C GLY A 255 -16.51 10.41 4.42
N ASP A 256 -15.92 11.36 3.67
CA ASP A 256 -14.67 11.11 2.97
C ASP A 256 -13.49 10.91 3.93
N VAL A 257 -12.54 10.10 3.48
CA VAL A 257 -11.26 9.84 4.13
C VAL A 257 -10.19 10.25 3.14
N ILE A 258 -9.44 11.29 3.49
CA ILE A 258 -8.34 11.83 2.69
C ILE A 258 -7.05 11.14 3.14
N VAL A 259 -6.33 10.51 2.20
CA VAL A 259 -4.97 10.03 2.45
C VAL A 259 -3.96 11.11 2.09
N LEU A 260 -3.02 11.35 2.99
CA LEU A 260 -1.85 12.20 2.85
C LEU A 260 -0.66 11.45 3.46
N HIS A 261 0.55 11.99 3.32
CA HIS A 261 1.77 11.34 3.81
C HIS A 261 2.58 12.32 4.67
N ASP A 262 2.92 11.88 5.89
CA ASP A 262 3.80 12.63 6.80
C ASP A 262 5.18 11.98 6.97
N GLY A 263 5.40 10.82 6.34
CA GLY A 263 6.71 10.18 6.30
C GLY A 263 7.08 9.63 4.93
N LEU A 264 8.24 8.96 4.90
CA LEU A 264 8.92 8.65 3.64
C LEU A 264 8.39 7.36 3.01
N GLU A 265 8.12 7.45 1.72
CA GLU A 265 8.16 6.30 0.82
C GLU A 265 9.64 5.96 0.55
N GLN A 266 9.99 4.67 0.50
CA GLN A 266 11.36 4.22 0.22
C GLN A 266 11.93 4.95 -1.02
N PRO A 267 13.18 5.46 -0.98
CA PRO A 267 13.65 6.44 -1.95
C PRO A 267 13.90 5.80 -3.31
N TRP A 268 12.87 5.77 -4.16
CA TRP A 268 13.07 5.57 -5.60
C TRP A 268 13.52 6.87 -6.29
N ALA A 269 13.37 8.03 -5.62
CA ALA A 269 13.92 9.33 -6.00
C ALA A 269 14.15 10.24 -4.76
N PRO A 270 15.20 11.07 -4.69
CA PRO A 270 15.42 12.01 -3.58
C PRO A 270 14.29 13.04 -3.41
N GLU A 271 13.66 13.47 -4.49
CA GLU A 271 12.55 14.42 -4.48
C GLU A 271 11.25 13.82 -3.93
N ALA A 272 11.15 12.47 -3.87
CA ALA A 272 10.06 11.77 -3.20
C ALA A 272 10.17 11.86 -1.66
N LEU A 273 11.25 12.45 -1.14
CA LEU A 273 11.50 12.61 0.29
C LEU A 273 10.94 13.92 0.85
N ASP A 274 10.55 14.87 -0.01
CA ASP A 274 10.02 16.15 0.43
C ASP A 274 8.50 16.09 0.65
N ARG A 275 8.06 16.45 1.86
CA ARG A 275 6.64 16.59 2.23
C ARG A 275 6.26 18.03 2.59
N SER A 276 7.11 19.01 2.27
CA SER A 276 6.82 20.43 2.49
C SER A 276 5.53 20.87 1.79
N ALA A 277 5.30 20.37 0.57
CA ALA A 277 4.06 20.66 -0.18
C ALA A 277 2.80 20.11 0.51
N THR A 278 2.88 18.93 1.15
CA THR A 278 1.77 18.38 1.95
C THR A 278 1.49 19.29 3.14
N VAL A 279 2.52 19.71 3.89
CA VAL A 279 2.38 20.63 5.02
C VAL A 279 1.76 21.96 4.58
N GLU A 280 2.24 22.55 3.50
CA GLU A 280 1.75 23.83 2.96
C GLU A 280 0.31 23.74 2.45
N ALA A 281 -0.13 22.57 1.95
CA ALA A 281 -1.48 22.37 1.45
C ALA A 281 -2.54 22.27 2.57
N LEU A 282 -2.16 21.84 3.78
CA LEU A 282 -3.09 21.55 4.87
C LEU A 282 -4.04 22.71 5.22
N PRO A 283 -3.58 23.96 5.38
CA PRO A 283 -4.48 25.08 5.69
C PRO A 283 -5.54 25.29 4.60
N ALA A 284 -5.19 25.13 3.32
CA ALA A 284 -6.13 25.26 2.22
C ALA A 284 -7.16 24.12 2.19
N ILE A 285 -6.72 22.87 2.40
CA ILE A 285 -7.60 21.70 2.50
C ILE A 285 -8.61 21.89 3.65
N ILE A 286 -8.11 22.27 4.84
CA ILE A 286 -8.93 22.42 6.05
C ILE A 286 -9.95 23.55 5.88
N ARG A 287 -9.53 24.71 5.36
CA ARG A 287 -10.45 25.83 5.08
C ARG A 287 -11.52 25.46 4.06
N SER A 288 -11.14 24.78 2.97
CA SER A 288 -12.08 24.35 1.92
C SER A 288 -13.13 23.38 2.47
N ALA A 289 -12.75 22.41 3.30
CA ALA A 289 -13.68 21.49 3.94
C ALA A 289 -14.63 22.22 4.92
N ARG A 290 -14.09 23.11 5.75
CA ARG A 290 -14.90 23.93 6.69
C ARG A 290 -15.89 24.84 5.98
N ALA A 291 -15.50 25.44 4.86
CA ALA A 291 -16.39 26.27 4.04
C ALA A 291 -17.61 25.51 3.50
N LYS A 292 -17.53 24.18 3.41
CA LYS A 292 -18.64 23.29 3.04
C LYS A 292 -19.43 22.77 4.24
N GLY A 293 -19.14 23.24 5.46
CA GLY A 293 -19.76 22.78 6.70
C GLY A 293 -19.27 21.41 7.17
N LEU A 294 -18.10 20.94 6.70
CA LEU A 294 -17.51 19.69 7.18
C LEU A 294 -16.69 19.94 8.46
N ALA A 295 -16.85 19.06 9.44
CA ALA A 295 -15.99 18.99 10.62
C ALA A 295 -15.00 17.82 10.52
N PHE A 296 -13.90 17.90 11.25
CA PHE A 296 -12.85 16.88 11.21
C PHE A 296 -12.94 15.91 12.38
N ALA A 297 -12.70 14.63 12.11
CA ALA A 297 -12.64 13.60 13.14
C ALA A 297 -11.59 12.54 12.81
N GLY A 298 -11.03 11.93 13.87
CA GLY A 298 -10.24 10.72 13.74
C GLY A 298 -11.09 9.51 13.30
N LEU A 299 -10.46 8.53 12.68
CA LEU A 299 -11.13 7.31 12.25
C LEU A 299 -11.62 6.52 13.48
N PRO A 300 -12.85 5.99 13.44
CA PRO A 300 -13.40 5.28 14.59
C PRO A 300 -12.66 3.96 14.79
N GLY A 301 -12.40 3.74 16.08
CA GLY A 301 -11.65 2.62 16.64
C GLY A 301 -12.14 1.32 16.14
#